data_AF-A0A7C4CYU9-F1
#
_entry.id   AF-A0A7C4CYU9-F1
#
_cell.length_a   1.000
_cell.length_b   1.000
_cell.length_c   1.000
_cell.angle_alpha   90.00
_cell.angle_beta   90.00
_cell.angle_gamma   90.00
#
_symmetry.space_group_name_H-M   'P 1'
#
loop_
_entity.id
_entity.type
_entity.pdbx_description
1 polymer ?
#
loop_
_entity_poly.entity_id
_entity_poly.type
_entity_poly.pdbx_seq_one_letter_code
_entity_poly.pdbx_strand_id
1 'polypeptide(L)'
;MPWGKVPTVWGVFYALEEGGAIVALRFPNQEPGGPLQESPVFGVLAAELSAYFQGGIKGFSVPVRLEGPPFFRQVWEELRRIPYGETVT
;
A
#
# COMPACT_ATOMS: atom_id res chain seq x y z
N MET A 1 -6.93 -7.53 -13.71
CA MET A 1 -6.84 -7.14 -12.29
C MET A 1 -6.95 -5.63 -12.24
N PRO A 2 -7.97 -5.06 -11.57
CA PRO A 2 -8.26 -3.65 -11.68
C PRO A 2 -7.54 -2.83 -10.60
N TRP A 3 -6.96 -1.72 -11.02
CA TRP A 3 -6.33 -0.77 -10.11
C TRP A 3 -7.37 0.20 -9.55
N GLY A 4 -7.15 0.72 -8.35
CA GLY A 4 -7.95 1.78 -7.75
C GLY A 4 -7.15 3.04 -7.48
N LYS A 5 -7.85 4.19 -7.44
CA LYS A 5 -7.27 5.46 -6.98
C LYS A 5 -7.31 5.53 -5.46
N VAL A 6 -6.23 6.02 -4.89
CA VAL A 6 -6.05 6.22 -3.46
C VAL A 6 -5.58 7.67 -3.26
N PRO A 7 -6.51 8.64 -3.16
CA PRO A 7 -6.16 10.05 -3.05
C PRO A 7 -5.58 10.35 -1.67
N THR A 8 -4.50 11.13 -1.65
CA THR A 8 -3.83 11.58 -0.41
C THR A 8 -3.34 13.02 -0.55
N VAL A 9 -2.83 13.60 0.54
CA VAL A 9 -2.22 14.95 0.52
C VAL A 9 -0.95 15.04 -0.35
N TRP A 10 -0.33 13.91 -0.69
CA TRP A 10 0.88 13.84 -1.53
C TRP A 10 0.56 13.55 -3.01
N GLY A 11 -0.73 13.47 -3.37
CA GLY A 11 -1.20 13.11 -4.69
C GLY A 11 -1.96 11.78 -4.70
N VAL A 12 -2.29 11.31 -5.90
CA VAL A 12 -3.07 10.09 -6.09
C VAL A 12 -2.12 8.90 -6.19
N PHE A 13 -2.14 8.03 -5.19
CA PHE A 13 -1.55 6.71 -5.28
C PHE A 13 -2.49 5.79 -6.07
N TYR A 14 -1.92 4.72 -6.63
CA TYR A 14 -2.70 3.68 -7.29
C TYR A 14 -2.44 2.35 -6.61
N ALA A 15 -3.49 1.64 -6.24
CA ALA A 15 -3.38 0.35 -5.57
C ALA A 15 -4.00 -0.76 -6.41
N LEU A 16 -3.39 -1.93 -6.38
CA LEU A 16 -3.97 -3.17 -6.91
C LEU A 16 -4.43 -4.00 -5.72
N GLU A 17 -5.67 -4.48 -5.78
CA GLU A 17 -6.23 -5.38 -4.78
C GLU A 17 -6.65 -6.70 -5.42
N GLU A 18 -6.46 -7.77 -4.66
CA GLU A 18 -7.02 -9.08 -4.97
C GLU A 18 -7.45 -9.78 -3.68
N GLY A 19 -8.70 -10.26 -3.65
CA GLY A 19 -9.24 -11.02 -2.51
C GLY A 19 -9.36 -10.21 -1.22
N GLY A 20 -9.54 -8.88 -1.33
CA GLY A 20 -9.61 -7.93 -0.23
C GLY A 20 -8.26 -7.45 0.28
N ALA A 21 -7.13 -7.88 -0.30
CA ALA A 21 -5.79 -7.50 0.12
C ALA A 21 -5.03 -6.68 -0.93
N ILE A 22 -4.27 -5.68 -0.48
CA ILE A 22 -3.39 -4.90 -1.35
C ILE A 22 -2.21 -5.76 -1.77
N VAL A 23 -2.00 -5.87 -3.08
CA VAL A 23 -0.90 -6.65 -3.69
C VAL A 23 0.13 -5.76 -4.37
N ALA A 24 -0.24 -4.52 -4.73
CA ALA A 24 0.69 -3.54 -5.25
C ALA A 24 0.25 -2.10 -4.90
N LEU A 25 1.23 -1.22 -4.74
CA LEU A 25 1.03 0.21 -4.56
C LEU A 25 1.98 0.97 -5.48
N ARG A 26 1.48 1.98 -6.17
CA ARG A 26 2.24 2.91 -7.01
C ARG A 26 2.12 4.32 -6.47
N PHE A 27 3.23 5.03 -6.56
CA PHE A 27 3.31 6.43 -6.13
C PHE A 27 2.56 7.35 -7.10
N PRO A 28 2.28 8.60 -6.68
CA PRO A 28 1.77 9.62 -7.58
C PRO A 28 2.62 9.75 -8.85
N ASN A 29 1.95 10.03 -9.98
CA ASN A 29 2.53 10.09 -11.33
C ASN A 29 3.05 8.74 -11.88
N GLN A 30 2.55 7.62 -11.35
CA GLN A 30 2.82 6.27 -11.86
C GLN A 30 1.50 5.55 -12.21
N GLU A 31 0.69 6.18 -13.05
CA GLU A 31 -0.59 5.66 -13.52
C GLU A 31 -0.46 4.21 -14.02
N PRO A 32 -1.35 3.31 -13.60
CA PRO A 32 -1.43 1.98 -14.20
C PRO A 32 -1.99 2.07 -15.61
N GLY A 33 -1.44 1.26 -16.50
CA GLY A 33 -2.07 1.00 -17.79
C GLY A 33 -3.27 0.08 -17.57
N GLY A 34 -4.48 0.58 -17.76
CA GLY A 34 -5.70 -0.22 -17.67
C GLY A 34 -6.88 0.50 -17.01
N PRO A 35 -8.04 -0.16 -16.95
CA PRO A 35 -9.23 0.40 -16.32
C PRO A 35 -9.05 0.48 -14.80
N LEU A 36 -9.68 1.51 -14.22
CA LEU A 36 -9.73 1.71 -12.78
C LEU A 36 -11.06 1.17 -12.23
N GLN A 37 -11.02 0.65 -11.01
CA GLN A 37 -12.20 0.17 -10.29
C GLN A 37 -12.19 0.70 -8.86
N GLU A 38 -13.39 0.78 -8.28
CA GLU A 38 -13.58 1.06 -6.87
C GLU A 38 -13.60 -0.24 -6.06
N SER A 39 -13.02 -0.19 -4.87
CA SER A 39 -13.08 -1.26 -3.88
C SER A 39 -13.08 -0.62 -2.49
N PRO A 40 -13.83 -1.15 -1.51
CA PRO A 40 -13.85 -0.61 -0.15
C PRO A 40 -12.46 -0.49 0.47
N VAL A 41 -11.55 -1.41 0.15
CA VAL A 41 -10.17 -1.43 0.65
C VAL A 41 -9.37 -0.19 0.25
N PHE A 42 -9.67 0.42 -0.91
CA PHE A 42 -8.97 1.63 -1.36
C PHE A 42 -9.35 2.84 -0.53
N GLY A 43 -10.61 2.91 -0.06
CA GLY A 43 -11.06 3.95 0.85
C GLY A 43 -10.39 3.82 2.23
N VAL A 44 -10.28 2.60 2.75
CA VAL A 44 -9.56 2.31 4.00
C VAL A 44 -8.07 2.71 3.86
N LEU A 45 -7.42 2.27 2.78
CA LEU A 45 -6.03 2.61 2.50
C LEU A 45 -5.81 4.13 2.36
N ALA A 46 -6.73 4.85 1.70
CA ALA A 46 -6.65 6.30 1.55
C ALA A 46 -6.75 7.01 2.91
N ALA A 47 -7.64 6.55 3.79
CA ALA A 47 -7.79 7.08 5.14
C ALA A 47 -6.53 6.82 5.99
N GLU A 48 -5.99 5.60 5.96
CA GLU A 48 -4.79 5.25 6.70
C GLU A 48 -3.55 6.00 6.20
N LEU A 49 -3.33 6.09 4.88
CA LEU A 49 -2.22 6.88 4.32
C LEU A 49 -2.34 8.36 4.70
N SER A 50 -3.56 8.92 4.66
CA SER A 50 -3.79 10.30 5.06
C SER A 50 -3.46 10.53 6.55
N ALA A 51 -3.89 9.62 7.43
CA ALA A 51 -3.57 9.68 8.85
C ALA A 51 -2.07 9.49 9.10
N TYR A 52 -1.41 8.60 8.35
CA TYR A 52 0.03 8.36 8.44
C TYR A 52 0.83 9.60 8.06
N PHE A 53 0.49 10.26 6.95
CA PHE A 53 1.18 11.48 6.52
C PHE A 53 0.96 12.67 7.47
N GLN A 54 -0.12 12.66 8.25
CA GLN A 54 -0.38 13.65 9.30
C GLN A 54 0.23 13.25 10.66
N GLY A 55 0.92 12.11 10.75
CA GLY A 55 1.51 11.60 11.98
C GLY A 55 0.50 10.99 12.97
N GLY A 56 -0.75 10.78 12.56
CA GLY A 56 -1.84 10.26 13.40
C GLY A 56 -1.78 8.75 13.64
N ILE A 57 -1.12 7.99 12.76
CA ILE A 57 -0.88 6.54 12.93
C ILE A 57 0.57 6.20 12.57
N LYS A 58 1.08 5.09 13.14
CA LYS A 58 2.44 4.57 12.88
C LYS A 58 2.44 3.17 12.24
N GLY A 59 1.25 2.59 12.02
CA GLY A 59 1.07 1.28 11.44
C GLY A 59 -0.23 1.23 10.64
N PHE A 60 -0.35 0.22 9.78
CA PHE A 60 -1.47 0.05 8.86
C PHE A 60 -2.27 -1.20 9.22
N SER A 61 -3.60 -1.13 9.13
CA SER A 61 -4.48 -2.29 9.35
C SER A 61 -4.97 -2.90 8.04
N VAL A 62 -4.81 -2.18 6.92
CA VAL A 62 -5.14 -2.70 5.60
C VAL A 62 -4.40 -4.02 5.33
N PRO A 63 -5.10 -5.08 4.90
CA PRO A 63 -4.47 -6.35 4.59
C PRO A 63 -3.55 -6.20 3.37
N VAL A 64 -2.31 -6.68 3.50
CA VAL A 64 -1.32 -6.73 2.42
C VAL A 64 -0.96 -8.18 2.16
N ARG A 65 -0.93 -8.56 0.88
CA ARG A 65 -0.50 -9.88 0.44
C ARG A 65 0.74 -9.75 -0.41
N LEU A 66 1.83 -10.36 0.07
CA LEU A 66 3.13 -10.31 -0.56
C LEU A 66 3.31 -11.50 -1.50
N GLU A 67 3.34 -11.24 -2.80
CA GLU A 67 3.54 -12.26 -3.82
C GLU A 67 4.93 -12.14 -4.45
N GLY A 68 5.69 -13.23 -4.39
CA GLY A 68 6.99 -13.28 -5.03
C GLY A 68 7.80 -14.53 -4.70
N PRO A 69 8.96 -14.68 -5.37
CA PRO A 69 9.96 -15.69 -5.06
C PRO A 69 10.22 -15.84 -3.55
N PRO A 70 10.55 -17.07 -3.08
CA PRO A 70 10.80 -17.32 -1.65
C PRO A 70 11.81 -16.35 -1.02
N PHE A 71 12.86 -15.97 -1.75
CA PHE A 71 13.86 -15.02 -1.28
C PHE A 71 13.27 -13.63 -0.98
N PHE A 72 12.45 -13.07 -1.88
CA PHE A 72 11.82 -11.76 -1.64
C PHE A 72 10.84 -11.80 -0.48
N ARG A 73 10.10 -12.91 -0.30
CA ARG A 73 9.24 -13.07 0.87
C ARG A 73 10.01 -13.01 2.18
N GLN A 74 11.18 -13.64 2.25
CA GLN A 74 12.05 -13.53 3.44
C GLN A 74 12.51 -12.10 3.69
N VAL A 75 12.95 -11.41 2.63
CA VAL A 75 13.35 -9.99 2.74
C VAL A 75 12.19 -9.13 3.24
N TRP A 76 11.00 -9.28 2.66
CA TRP A 76 9.84 -8.49 3.07
C TRP A 76 9.39 -8.78 4.50
N GLU A 77 9.45 -10.02 4.97
CA GLU A 77 9.15 -10.35 6.36
C GLU A 77 10.14 -9.69 7.33
N GLU A 78 11.42 -9.58 6.98
CA GLU A 78 12.38 -8.83 7.78
C GLU A 78 12.14 -7.31 7.72
N LEU A 79 11.79 -6.75 6.54
CA LEU A 79 11.45 -5.32 6.43
C LEU A 79 10.25 -4.94 7.30
N ARG A 80 9.26 -5.82 7.46
CA ARG A 80 8.09 -5.59 8.32
C ARG A 80 8.43 -5.47 9.81
N ARG A 81 9.62 -5.90 10.24
CA ARG A 81 10.08 -5.80 11.62
C ARG A 81 10.72 -4.46 11.95
N ILE A 82 11.05 -3.66 10.94
CA ILE A 82 11.64 -2.33 11.13
C ILE A 82 10.57 -1.42 11.76
N PRO A 83 10.80 -0.88 12.97
CA PRO A 83 9.85 0.03 13.59
C PRO A 83 9.75 1.36 12.84
N TYR A 84 8.61 2.05 13.01
CA TYR A 84 8.43 3.39 12.47
C TYR A 84 9.53 4.34 12.94
N GLY A 85 10.17 5.02 11.99
CA GLY A 85 11.22 6.02 12.26
C GLY A 85 12.63 5.44 12.42
N GLU A 86 12.79 4.12 12.32
CA GLU A 86 14.07 3.44 12.48
C GLU A 86 14.66 3.02 11.12
N THR A 87 15.97 2.75 11.12
CA THR A 87 16.68 2.17 9.97
C THR A 87 17.51 0.96 10.41
N VAL A 88 17.74 0.03 9.49
CA VAL A 88 18.62 -1.13 9.69
C VAL A 88 19.52 -1.26 8.45
N THR A 89 20.74 -1.77 8.63
CA THR A 89 21.77 -1.90 7.58
C THR A 89 22.26 -3.32 7.45
#